data_AF-A0A0U5G9U3-F1
#
_entry.id   AF-A0A0U5G9U3-F1
#
_cell.length_a   1.000
_cell.length_b   1.000
_cell.length_c   1.000
_cell.angle_alpha   90.00
_cell.angle_beta   90.00
_cell.angle_gamma   90.00
#
_symmetry.space_group_name_H-M   'P 1'
#
loop_
_entity.id
_entity.type
_entity.pdbx_description
1 polymer ?
#
loop_
_entity_poly.entity_id
_entity_poly.type
_entity_poly.pdbx_seq_one_letter_code
_entity_poly.pdbx_strand_id
1 'polypeptide(L)'
;MALSKPTILLIPGAWHRGSTWERVAALLRTQVYPVETLTLPSAGGPTSTTVADDAAYIQKRYLDDLIYQGKDVVVVMHSYGGIPGTESVKGRTRKDVAVQDRKGGVVALVYVAAFIISAGQSIDSWLPDGAASIMTFDGEKSYFANPLPYFYND
;
A
#
# COMPACT_ATOMS: atom_id res chain seq x y z
N MET A 1 -8.61 20.67 -22.93
CA MET A 1 -7.42 19.83 -22.71
C MET A 1 -7.90 18.50 -22.14
N ALA A 2 -7.44 17.36 -22.65
CA ALA A 2 -7.79 16.07 -22.06
C ALA A 2 -7.18 15.99 -20.64
N LEU A 3 -7.96 15.54 -19.66
CA LEU A 3 -7.45 15.23 -18.33
C LEU A 3 -6.40 14.12 -18.46
N SER A 4 -5.20 14.34 -17.93
CA SER A 4 -4.17 13.30 -17.85
C SER A 4 -4.68 12.15 -16.97
N LYS A 5 -4.39 10.91 -17.37
CA LYS A 5 -4.72 9.74 -16.55
C LYS A 5 -3.94 9.80 -15.22
N PRO A 6 -4.55 9.39 -14.10
CA PRO A 6 -3.85 9.35 -12.83
C PRO A 6 -2.73 8.31 -12.86
N THR A 7 -1.68 8.53 -12.07
CA THR A 7 -0.65 7.52 -11.82
C THR A 7 -1.21 6.48 -10.86
N ILE A 8 -1.09 5.20 -11.20
CA ILE A 8 -1.49 4.10 -10.33
C ILE A 8 -0.28 3.64 -9.52
N LEU A 9 -0.35 3.75 -8.20
CA LEU A 9 0.66 3.26 -7.27
C LEU A 9 0.23 1.92 -6.69
N LEU A 10 0.92 0.84 -7.04
CA LEU A 10 0.60 -0.52 -6.62
C LEU A 10 1.46 -0.93 -5.41
N ILE A 11 0.80 -1.16 -4.27
CA ILE A 11 1.41 -1.49 -2.98
C ILE A 11 1.15 -2.98 -2.67
N PRO A 12 2.19 -3.82 -2.55
CA PRO A 12 2.03 -5.24 -2.26
C PRO A 12 1.65 -5.51 -0.79
N GLY A 13 1.23 -6.74 -0.53
CA GLY A 13 0.98 -7.24 0.83
C GLY A 13 2.25 -7.75 1.52
N ALA A 14 2.10 -8.30 2.72
CA ALA A 14 3.18 -8.89 3.51
C ALA A 14 3.84 -10.02 2.70
N TRP A 15 5.14 -10.19 2.89
CA TRP A 15 5.98 -11.21 2.21
C TRP A 15 6.11 -11.06 0.69
N HIS A 16 5.49 -10.05 0.08
CA HIS A 16 5.53 -9.83 -1.38
C HIS A 16 6.45 -8.68 -1.77
N ARG A 17 6.94 -8.73 -3.01
CA ARG A 17 7.69 -7.64 -3.65
C ARG A 17 6.83 -6.92 -4.68
N GLY A 18 7.26 -5.72 -5.10
CA GLY A 18 6.60 -4.96 -6.17
C GLY A 18 6.44 -5.75 -7.47
N SER A 19 7.38 -6.65 -7.76
CA SER A 19 7.34 -7.55 -8.93
C SER A 19 6.08 -8.42 -9.02
N THR A 20 5.40 -8.68 -7.89
CA THR A 20 4.12 -9.41 -7.84
C THR A 20 3.03 -8.72 -8.66
N TRP A 21 3.11 -7.39 -8.77
CA TRP A 21 2.16 -6.58 -9.51
C TRP A 21 2.44 -6.48 -11.01
N GLU A 22 3.56 -6.97 -11.54
CA GLU A 22 3.98 -6.65 -12.92
C GLU A 22 2.99 -7.10 -13.98
N ARG A 23 2.29 -8.22 -13.78
CA ARG A 23 1.22 -8.64 -14.71
C ARG A 23 0.08 -7.62 -14.77
N VAL A 24 -0.33 -7.10 -13.61
CA VAL A 24 -1.38 -6.06 -13.51
C VAL A 24 -0.86 -4.72 -14.04
N ALA A 25 0.37 -4.35 -13.68
CA ALA A 25 1.02 -3.13 -14.14
C ALA A 25 1.15 -3.11 -15.68
N ALA A 26 1.54 -4.23 -16.30
CA ALA A 26 1.59 -4.37 -17.75
C ALA A 26 0.21 -4.12 -18.39
N LEU A 27 -0.85 -4.73 -17.85
CA LEU A 27 -2.21 -4.52 -18.35
C LEU A 27 -2.65 -3.05 -18.22
N LEU A 28 -2.42 -2.41 -17.08
CA LEU A 28 -2.73 -0.99 -16.86
C LEU A 28 -1.94 -0.07 -17.81
N ARG A 29 -0.66 -0.38 -18.05
CA ARG A 29 0.19 0.35 -19.01
C ARG A 29 -0.33 0.22 -20.45
N THR A 30 -0.88 -0.93 -20.86
CA THR A 30 -1.55 -1.06 -22.18
C THR A 30 -2.76 -0.16 -22.33
N GLN A 31 -3.41 0.17 -21.21
CA GLN A 31 -4.50 1.13 -21.12
C GLN A 31 -3.99 2.59 -20.93
N VAL A 32 -2.70 2.84 -21.11
CA VAL A 32 -2.06 4.16 -21.07
C VAL A 32 -2.11 4.82 -19.67
N TYR A 33 -2.25 4.02 -18.60
CA TYR A 33 -2.02 4.53 -17.25
C TYR A 33 -0.51 4.54 -16.94
N PRO A 34 0.04 5.62 -16.37
CA PRO A 34 1.31 5.57 -15.66
C PRO A 34 1.18 4.65 -14.45
N VAL A 35 2.15 3.78 -14.21
CA VAL A 35 2.10 2.79 -13.11
C VAL A 35 3.43 2.68 -12.41
N GLU A 36 3.40 2.85 -11.10
CA GLU A 36 4.50 2.61 -10.18
C GLU A 36 4.22 1.36 -9.33
N THR A 37 5.23 0.54 -9.12
CA THR A 37 5.20 -0.61 -8.21
C THR A 37 6.33 -0.49 -7.23
N LEU A 38 6.10 -0.84 -5.95
CA LEU A 38 7.13 -0.72 -4.92
C LEU A 38 7.31 -2.02 -4.14
N THR A 39 8.47 -2.16 -3.52
CA THR A 39 8.72 -3.17 -2.49
C THR A 39 8.84 -2.45 -1.15
N LEU A 40 8.05 -2.88 -0.17
CA LEU A 40 8.07 -2.29 1.17
C LEU A 40 9.38 -2.63 1.88
N PRO A 41 9.97 -1.70 2.67
CA PRO A 41 11.12 -1.98 3.52
C PRO A 41 10.98 -3.22 4.40
N SER A 42 9.76 -3.50 4.91
CA SER A 42 9.48 -4.69 5.72
C SER A 42 9.57 -6.01 4.94
N ALA A 43 9.53 -5.98 3.59
CA ALA A 43 9.56 -7.16 2.75
C ALA A 43 11.00 -7.68 2.53
N GLY A 44 11.52 -8.40 3.52
CA GLY A 44 12.88 -8.97 3.50
C GLY A 44 13.96 -8.01 3.98
N GLY A 45 13.57 -6.90 4.62
CA GLY A 45 14.46 -5.99 5.35
C GLY A 45 14.65 -6.38 6.81
N PRO A 46 15.14 -5.44 7.66
CA PRO A 46 15.32 -5.65 9.08
C PRO A 46 14.01 -6.03 9.80
N THR A 47 14.09 -6.94 10.77
CA THR A 47 12.95 -7.33 11.62
C THR A 47 12.43 -6.18 12.49
N SER A 48 13.26 -5.15 12.70
CA SER A 48 12.90 -3.92 13.40
C SER A 48 12.08 -2.94 12.56
N THR A 49 11.85 -3.20 11.27
CA THR A 49 11.07 -2.30 10.40
C THR A 49 9.60 -2.30 10.79
N THR A 50 9.05 -1.11 11.00
CA THR A 50 7.68 -0.89 11.47
C THR A 50 6.73 -0.54 10.33
N VAL A 51 5.42 -0.61 10.60
CA VAL A 51 4.37 -0.11 9.70
C VAL A 51 4.56 1.39 9.40
N ALA A 52 5.04 2.16 10.38
CA ALA A 52 5.32 3.59 10.21
C ALA A 52 6.49 3.84 9.25
N ASP A 53 7.51 2.98 9.27
CA ASP A 53 8.63 3.05 8.33
C ASP A 53 8.18 2.77 6.90
N ASP A 54 7.33 1.76 6.72
CA ASP A 54 6.71 1.45 5.44
C ASP A 54 5.84 2.61 4.93
N ALA A 55 5.00 3.19 5.79
CA ALA A 55 4.17 4.35 5.44
C ALA A 55 5.02 5.57 5.05
N ALA A 56 6.07 5.87 5.82
CA ALA A 56 7.00 6.96 5.53
C ALA A 56 7.78 6.71 4.24
N TYR A 57 8.15 5.46 3.94
CA TYR A 57 8.78 5.10 2.70
C TYR A 57 7.87 5.34 1.48
N ILE A 58 6.62 4.87 1.53
CA ILE A 58 5.63 5.10 0.47
C ILE A 58 5.44 6.61 0.24
N GLN A 59 5.23 7.35 1.33
CA GLN A 59 4.98 8.79 1.27
C GLN A 59 6.18 9.53 0.65
N LYS A 60 7.39 9.35 1.18
CA LYS A 60 8.57 10.12 0.78
C LYS A 60 9.15 9.72 -0.57
N ARG A 61 9.05 8.44 -0.94
CA ARG A 61 9.69 7.93 -2.17
C ARG A 61 8.78 7.94 -3.39
N TYR A 62 7.47 7.96 -3.21
CA TYR A 62 6.52 7.88 -4.33
C TYR A 62 5.53 9.05 -4.29
N LEU A 63 4.75 9.20 -3.22
CA LEU A 63 3.67 10.19 -3.20
C LEU A 63 4.20 11.63 -3.29
N ASP A 64 5.22 11.98 -2.51
CA ASP A 64 5.74 13.34 -2.46
C ASP A 64 6.27 13.81 -3.83
N ASP A 65 7.01 12.95 -4.56
CA ASP A 65 7.54 13.28 -5.89
C ASP A 65 6.42 13.36 -6.95
N LEU A 66 5.50 12.38 -6.99
CA LEU A 66 4.37 12.39 -7.92
C LEU A 66 3.49 13.64 -7.73
N ILE A 67 3.22 14.00 -6.48
CA ILE A 67 2.44 15.19 -6.13
C ILE A 67 3.23 16.47 -6.40
N TYR A 68 4.54 16.48 -6.20
CA TYR A 68 5.41 17.59 -6.59
C TYR A 68 5.31 17.90 -8.08
N GLN A 69 5.22 16.86 -8.91
CA GLN A 69 5.00 16.97 -10.35
C GLN A 69 3.54 17.31 -10.73
N GLY A 70 2.66 17.54 -9.77
CA GLY A 70 1.26 17.91 -9.99
C GLY A 70 0.38 16.75 -10.46
N LYS A 71 0.78 15.50 -10.24
CA LYS A 71 0.04 14.31 -10.70
C LYS A 71 -1.08 13.94 -9.74
N ASP A 72 -2.21 13.53 -10.32
CA ASP A 72 -3.24 12.79 -9.58
C ASP A 72 -2.78 11.34 -9.39
N VAL A 73 -2.97 10.79 -8.20
CA VAL A 73 -2.51 9.43 -7.84
C VAL A 73 -3.68 8.58 -7.34
N VAL A 74 -3.79 7.35 -7.85
CA VAL A 74 -4.65 6.30 -7.29
C VAL A 74 -3.75 5.30 -6.58
N VAL A 75 -3.98 5.09 -5.29
CA VAL A 75 -3.20 4.16 -4.48
C VAL A 75 -3.97 2.84 -4.38
N VAL A 76 -3.39 1.77 -4.92
CA VAL A 76 -3.96 0.42 -4.90
C VAL A 76 -3.17 -0.43 -3.91
N MET A 77 -3.86 -1.02 -2.95
CA MET A 77 -3.25 -1.69 -1.80
C MET A 77 -3.78 -3.11 -1.69
N HIS A 78 -2.88 -4.08 -1.50
CA HIS A 78 -3.24 -5.47 -1.27
C HIS A 78 -2.89 -5.94 0.14
N SER A 79 -3.80 -6.69 0.78
CA SER A 79 -3.58 -7.33 2.10
C SER A 79 -3.02 -6.34 3.13
N TYR A 80 -1.91 -6.68 3.78
CA TYR A 80 -1.13 -5.83 4.68
C TYR A 80 -0.90 -4.41 4.15
N GLY A 81 -0.65 -4.24 2.84
CA GLY A 81 -0.38 -2.95 2.21
C GLY A 81 -1.49 -1.92 2.40
N GLY A 82 -2.71 -2.35 2.77
CA GLY A 82 -3.80 -1.46 3.16
C GLY A 82 -3.45 -0.56 4.34
N ILE A 83 -2.66 -1.04 5.30
CA ILE A 83 -2.34 -0.29 6.51
C ILE A 83 -1.30 0.82 6.24
N PRO A 84 -0.05 0.52 5.83
CA PRO A 84 0.93 1.58 5.57
C PRO A 84 0.55 2.42 4.35
N GLY A 85 -0.16 1.85 3.36
CA GLY A 85 -0.67 2.61 2.23
C GLY A 85 -1.68 3.67 2.64
N THR A 86 -2.63 3.36 3.53
CA THR A 86 -3.59 4.34 4.05
C THR A 86 -2.89 5.43 4.85
N GLU A 87 -1.99 5.07 5.77
CA GLU A 87 -1.26 6.06 6.59
C GLU A 87 -0.39 6.98 5.72
N SER A 88 0.23 6.45 4.65
CA SER A 88 1.09 7.23 3.76
C SER A 88 0.39 8.41 3.07
N VAL A 89 -0.94 8.36 2.96
CA VAL A 89 -1.77 9.36 2.25
C VAL A 89 -2.07 10.58 3.12
N LYS A 90 -1.78 10.53 4.42
CA LYS A 90 -2.02 11.63 5.36
C LYS A 90 -1.35 12.93 4.91
N GLY A 91 -2.17 13.96 4.68
CA GLY A 91 -1.72 15.27 4.19
C GLY A 91 -1.34 15.30 2.70
N ARG A 92 -1.64 14.25 1.93
CA ARG A 92 -1.31 14.09 0.50
C ARG A 92 -2.56 13.93 -0.37
N THR A 93 -3.76 14.04 0.20
CA THR A 93 -4.98 13.97 -0.62
C THR A 93 -5.06 15.17 -1.56
N ARG A 94 -5.82 15.06 -2.65
CA ARG A 94 -6.09 16.21 -3.54
C ARG A 94 -6.57 17.44 -2.78
N LYS A 95 -7.36 17.24 -1.71
CA LYS A 95 -7.85 18.34 -0.85
C LYS A 95 -6.71 18.99 -0.07
N ASP A 96 -5.80 18.19 0.51
CA ASP A 96 -4.64 18.70 1.27
C ASP A 96 -3.63 19.45 0.39
N VAL A 97 -3.54 19.07 -0.90
CA VAL A 97 -2.66 19.74 -1.86
C VAL A 97 -3.31 21.03 -2.38
N ALA A 98 -4.62 21.03 -2.62
CA ALA A 98 -5.35 22.18 -3.13
C ALA A 98 -5.32 23.39 -2.18
N VAL A 99 -5.29 23.19 -0.85
CA VAL A 99 -5.17 24.29 0.12
C VAL A 99 -3.83 25.04 0.02
N GLN A 100 -2.84 24.48 -0.69
CA GLN A 100 -1.54 25.10 -0.95
C GLN A 100 -1.46 25.74 -2.35
N ASP A 101 -2.60 25.91 -3.04
CA ASP A 101 -2.69 26.38 -4.43
C ASP A 101 -1.86 25.53 -5.42
N ARG A 102 -1.76 24.22 -5.13
CA ARG A 102 -1.03 23.24 -5.94
C ARG A 102 -1.99 22.24 -6.58
N LYS A 103 -1.55 21.65 -7.69
CA LYS A 103 -2.28 20.59 -8.41
C LYS A 103 -1.79 19.21 -7.98
N GLY A 104 -2.57 18.18 -8.31
CA GLY A 104 -2.27 16.79 -8.01
C GLY A 104 -2.79 16.36 -6.64
N GLY A 105 -2.27 15.22 -6.15
CA GLY A 105 -2.68 14.62 -4.89
C GLY A 105 -3.30 13.24 -5.08
N VAL A 106 -3.49 12.54 -3.97
CA VAL A 106 -4.17 11.25 -3.97
C VAL A 106 -5.67 11.48 -4.19
N VAL A 107 -6.21 10.86 -5.23
CA VAL A 107 -7.61 11.04 -5.67
C VAL A 107 -8.50 9.83 -5.35
N ALA A 108 -7.92 8.65 -5.17
CA ALA A 108 -8.64 7.45 -4.77
C ALA A 108 -7.73 6.45 -4.06
N LEU A 109 -8.35 5.67 -3.17
CA LEU A 109 -7.77 4.50 -2.53
C LEU A 109 -8.53 3.26 -3.01
N VAL A 110 -7.82 2.23 -3.45
CA VAL A 110 -8.38 0.96 -3.91
C VAL A 110 -7.83 -0.14 -3.02
N TYR A 111 -8.72 -0.84 -2.32
CA TYR A 111 -8.38 -1.92 -1.41
C TYR A 111 -8.67 -3.27 -2.08
N VAL A 112 -7.63 -4.06 -2.30
CA VAL A 112 -7.72 -5.39 -2.93
C VAL A 112 -7.43 -6.43 -1.86
N ALA A 113 -8.48 -7.08 -1.34
CA ALA A 113 -8.33 -8.03 -0.22
C ALA A 113 -7.44 -7.48 0.93
N ALA A 114 -7.58 -6.18 1.21
CA ALA A 114 -6.69 -5.44 2.08
C ALA A 114 -7.32 -5.11 3.43
N PHE A 115 -6.49 -4.99 4.46
CA PHE A 115 -6.96 -4.58 5.78
C PHE A 115 -7.37 -3.11 5.77
N ILE A 116 -8.54 -2.84 6.36
CA ILE A 116 -9.05 -1.49 6.62
C ILE A 116 -9.34 -1.41 8.12
N ILE A 117 -8.36 -0.87 8.86
CA ILE A 117 -8.42 -0.76 10.32
C ILE A 117 -8.51 0.71 10.75
N SER A 118 -9.04 0.97 11.94
CA SER A 118 -9.17 2.33 12.45
C SER A 118 -7.81 2.88 12.90
N ALA A 119 -7.68 4.21 12.93
CA ALA A 119 -6.51 4.86 13.48
C ALA A 119 -6.23 4.40 14.91
N GLY A 120 -4.97 4.04 15.19
CA GLY A 120 -4.54 3.51 16.48
C GLY A 120 -4.76 2.00 16.66
N GLN A 121 -5.39 1.30 15.72
CA GLN A 121 -5.50 -0.16 15.75
C GLN A 121 -4.28 -0.83 15.10
N SER A 122 -4.01 -2.06 15.52
CA SER A 122 -3.18 -3.05 14.85
C SER A 122 -4.06 -4.21 14.34
N ILE A 123 -3.51 -5.08 13.49
CA ILE A 123 -4.18 -6.35 13.09
C ILE A 123 -4.54 -7.16 14.34
N ASP A 124 -3.66 -7.16 15.35
CA ASP A 124 -3.90 -7.86 16.61
C ASP A 124 -5.15 -7.34 17.33
N SER A 125 -5.28 -6.03 17.51
CA SER A 125 -6.48 -5.43 18.13
C SER A 125 -7.73 -5.45 17.26
N TRP A 126 -7.59 -5.73 15.96
CA TRP A 126 -8.68 -5.71 14.99
C TRP A 126 -9.35 -7.08 14.85
N LEU A 127 -8.57 -8.17 15.00
CA LEU A 127 -9.10 -9.53 14.98
C LEU A 127 -9.75 -9.87 16.33
N PRO A 128 -10.92 -10.55 16.34
CA PRO A 128 -11.60 -10.92 17.57
C PRO A 128 -10.73 -11.73 18.55
N ASP A 129 -9.88 -12.62 18.00
CA ASP A 129 -9.03 -13.54 18.76
C ASP A 129 -7.54 -13.17 18.66
N GLY A 130 -7.22 -11.91 18.31
CA GLY A 130 -5.85 -11.45 18.16
C GLY A 130 -5.15 -11.96 16.89
N ALA A 131 -3.93 -11.48 16.63
CA ALA A 131 -3.15 -11.87 15.46
C ALA A 131 -2.72 -13.35 15.50
N ALA A 132 -2.59 -13.92 16.69
CA ALA A 132 -2.27 -15.35 16.89
C ALA A 132 -3.35 -16.30 16.32
N SER A 133 -4.54 -15.80 16.02
CA SER A 133 -5.60 -16.59 15.37
C SER A 133 -5.32 -16.92 13.90
N ILE A 134 -4.50 -16.11 13.21
CA ILE A 134 -4.17 -16.29 11.78
C ILE A 134 -2.67 -16.34 11.50
N MET A 135 -1.83 -16.00 12.48
CA MET A 135 -0.37 -15.93 12.35
C MET A 135 0.31 -16.92 13.29
N THR A 136 1.41 -17.50 12.82
CA THR A 136 2.40 -18.17 13.65
C THR A 136 3.59 -17.24 13.86
N PHE A 137 4.08 -17.18 15.10
CA PHE A 137 5.24 -16.39 15.50
C PHE A 137 6.40 -17.31 15.87
N ASP A 138 7.57 -17.05 15.29
CA ASP A 138 8.82 -17.78 15.52
C ASP A 138 9.95 -16.77 15.78
N GLY A 139 10.17 -16.46 17.06
CA GLY A 139 11.05 -15.38 17.47
C GLY A 139 10.60 -14.04 16.89
N GLU A 140 11.46 -13.40 16.11
CA GLU A 140 11.19 -12.12 15.43
C GLU A 140 10.47 -12.28 14.09
N LYS A 141 10.18 -13.51 13.66
CA LYS A 141 9.52 -13.80 12.38
C LYS A 141 8.05 -14.13 12.60
N SER A 142 7.23 -13.78 11.62
CA SER A 142 5.84 -14.23 11.55
C SER A 142 5.48 -14.69 10.15
N TYR A 143 4.63 -15.70 10.08
CA TYR A 143 4.08 -16.26 8.85
C TYR A 143 2.61 -16.62 9.06
N PHE A 144 1.85 -16.66 7.97
CA PHE A 144 0.45 -17.04 8.04
C PHE A 144 0.32 -18.51 8.44
N ALA A 145 -0.57 -18.83 9.39
CA ALA A 145 -0.62 -20.15 10.01
C ALA A 145 -1.06 -21.27 9.05
N ASN A 146 -1.94 -20.95 8.09
CA ASN A 146 -2.41 -21.91 7.09
C ASN A 146 -2.54 -21.24 5.71
N PRO A 147 -1.44 -21.00 4.98
CA PRO A 147 -1.49 -20.14 3.80
C PRO A 147 -2.20 -20.78 2.60
N LEU A 148 -2.25 -22.11 2.53
CA LEU A 148 -2.77 -22.85 1.39
C LEU A 148 -4.25 -22.49 1.08
N PRO A 149 -5.22 -22.86 1.94
CA PRO A 149 -6.63 -22.62 1.65
C PRO A 149 -7.02 -21.13 1.70
N TYR A 150 -6.21 -20.27 2.34
CA TYR A 150 -6.55 -18.86 2.54
C TYR A 150 -5.92 -17.90 1.52
N PHE A 151 -4.74 -18.21 0.98
CA PHE A 151 -4.07 -17.37 -0.03
C PHE A 151 -4.12 -17.97 -1.42
N TYR A 152 -4.01 -19.30 -1.53
CA TYR A 152 -3.82 -19.96 -2.82
C TYR A 152 -5.05 -20.75 -3.28
N ASN A 153 -6.05 -20.95 -2.40
CA ASN A 153 -7.24 -21.75 -2.67
C ASN A 153 -6.89 -23.18 -3.14
N ASP A 154 -5.81 -23.76 -2.59
CA ASP A 154 -5.31 -25.10 -2.85
C ASP A 154 -5.59 -26.09 -1.71
#